data_AF-A0A5C7V0D9-F1
#
_entry.id   AF-A0A5C7V0D9-F1
#
_cell.length_a   1.000
_cell.length_b   1.000
_cell.length_c   1.000
_cell.angle_alpha   90.00
_cell.angle_beta   90.00
_cell.angle_gamma   90.00
#
_symmetry.space_group_name_H-M   'P 1'
#
loop_
_entity.id
_entity.type
_entity.pdbx_description
1 polymer ?
#
loop_
_entity_poly.entity_id
_entity_poly.type
_entity_poly.pdbx_seq_one_letter_code
_entity_poly.pdbx_strand_id
1 'polypeptide(L)'
;MLPSALATAASAPPAPPAALDDPRLQGRLWRGSSLGGGAEPTRPSGFAALDAELPGGGWPTRAAVELLTPQAGVLEWRLLAPALRAWWAEAAAPAAAAGRPGRPARQAGNAPRPLLLINPPHVPHLPGLQALGLPPSALIWVATATPAETLWATEQ
;
A
#
# COMPACT_ATOMS: atom_id res chain seq x y z
N MET A 1 -58.81 51.43 -6.01
CA MET A 1 -58.14 50.20 -5.57
C MET A 1 -57.73 49.41 -6.81
N LEU A 2 -56.44 49.35 -7.12
CA LEU A 2 -55.88 48.54 -8.22
C LEU A 2 -55.02 47.43 -7.59
N PRO A 3 -55.04 46.19 -8.11
CA PRO A 3 -54.29 45.07 -7.54
C PRO A 3 -52.81 45.16 -7.95
N SER A 4 -51.90 44.92 -6.99
CA SER A 4 -50.47 44.73 -7.26
C SER A 4 -50.22 43.38 -7.92
N ALA A 5 -49.63 43.38 -9.12
CA ALA A 5 -49.09 42.18 -9.74
C ALA A 5 -47.73 41.84 -9.12
N LEU A 6 -47.58 40.63 -8.58
CA LEU A 6 -46.29 40.09 -8.17
C LEU A 6 -45.49 39.72 -9.43
N ALA A 7 -44.43 40.48 -9.70
CA ALA A 7 -43.44 40.12 -10.71
C ALA A 7 -42.72 38.84 -10.26
N THR A 8 -42.87 37.76 -11.02
CA THR A 8 -42.03 36.56 -10.86
C THR A 8 -40.62 36.93 -11.27
N ALA A 9 -39.69 36.96 -10.32
CA ALA A 9 -38.27 37.06 -10.62
C ALA A 9 -37.84 35.77 -11.32
N ALA A 10 -37.44 35.86 -12.58
CA ALA A 10 -36.82 34.76 -13.29
C ALA A 10 -35.49 34.43 -12.58
N SER A 11 -35.35 33.19 -12.10
CA SER A 11 -34.08 32.69 -11.56
C SER A 11 -33.04 32.70 -12.67
N ALA A 12 -31.89 33.34 -12.44
CA ALA A 12 -30.75 33.21 -13.34
C ALA A 12 -30.35 31.72 -13.48
N PRO A 13 -29.86 31.29 -14.65
CA PRO A 13 -29.36 29.93 -14.82
C PRO A 13 -28.20 29.70 -13.82
N PRO A 14 -28.10 28.51 -13.20
CA PRO A 14 -26.97 28.19 -12.35
C PRO A 14 -25.68 28.35 -13.14
N ALA A 15 -24.66 28.93 -12.51
CA ALA A 15 -23.34 29.02 -13.10
C ALA A 15 -22.86 27.62 -13.54
N PRO A 16 -22.14 27.50 -14.67
CA PRO A 16 -21.60 26.21 -15.09
C PRO A 16 -20.73 25.65 -13.95
N PRO A 17 -20.77 24.32 -13.71
CA PRO A 17 -19.95 23.72 -12.67
C PRO A 17 -18.48 24.10 -12.91
N ALA A 18 -17.78 24.48 -11.85
CA ALA A 18 -16.37 24.84 -11.92
C ALA A 18 -15.59 23.72 -12.65
N ALA A 19 -14.71 24.09 -13.56
CA ALA A 19 -13.90 23.12 -14.29
C ALA A 19 -13.10 22.30 -13.26
N LEU A 20 -13.26 20.97 -13.30
CA LEU A 20 -12.61 20.05 -12.37
C LEU A 20 -11.06 20.07 -12.50
N ASP A 21 -10.53 20.77 -13.50
CA ASP A 21 -9.11 21.00 -13.75
C ASP A 21 -8.56 22.26 -13.06
N ASP A 22 -9.33 22.91 -12.18
CA ASP A 22 -8.87 24.09 -11.43
C ASP A 22 -7.57 23.76 -10.65
N PRO A 23 -6.45 24.46 -10.92
CA PRO A 23 -5.18 24.26 -10.21
C PRO A 23 -5.31 24.41 -8.69
N ARG A 24 -6.28 25.22 -8.21
CA ARG A 24 -6.54 25.43 -6.78
C ARG A 24 -7.10 24.19 -6.09
N LEU A 25 -7.62 23.23 -6.86
CA LEU A 25 -8.14 21.95 -6.37
C LEU A 25 -7.11 20.83 -6.47
N GLN A 26 -5.94 21.05 -7.06
CA GLN A 26 -4.88 20.03 -7.12
C GLN A 26 -4.44 19.60 -5.72
N GLY A 27 -4.44 18.29 -5.48
CA GLY A 27 -4.14 17.68 -4.18
C GLY A 27 -5.23 17.84 -3.11
N ARG A 28 -6.31 18.58 -3.41
CA ARG A 28 -7.46 18.78 -2.50
C ARG A 28 -8.73 18.09 -2.98
N LEU A 29 -8.81 17.84 -4.29
CA LEU A 29 -9.88 17.07 -4.91
C LEU A 29 -9.30 15.78 -5.47
N TRP A 30 -9.76 14.65 -4.94
CA TRP A 30 -9.48 13.35 -5.53
C TRP A 30 -10.44 13.10 -6.68
N ARG A 31 -9.91 12.71 -7.84
CA ARG A 31 -10.71 12.37 -9.02
C ARG A 31 -10.68 10.86 -9.19
N GLY A 32 -11.84 10.23 -9.34
CA GLY A 32 -11.93 8.79 -9.55
C GLY A 32 -11.18 8.32 -10.81
N SER A 33 -11.06 9.19 -11.83
CA SER A 33 -10.26 8.95 -13.04
C SER A 33 -8.75 9.12 -12.85
N SER A 34 -8.30 9.64 -11.71
CA SER A 34 -6.87 9.65 -11.32
C SER A 34 -6.42 8.31 -10.74
N LEU A 35 -7.35 7.42 -10.36
CA LEU A 35 -7.01 6.05 -9.98
C LEU A 35 -6.39 5.33 -11.19
N GLY A 36 -5.12 4.95 -11.06
CA GLY A 36 -4.43 4.11 -12.04
C GLY A 36 -3.55 4.86 -13.06
N GLY A 37 -3.47 6.19 -13.01
CA GLY A 37 -2.64 6.97 -13.95
C GLY A 37 -1.14 7.03 -13.58
N GLY A 38 -0.80 6.80 -12.31
CA GLY A 38 0.59 6.78 -11.85
C GLY A 38 1.15 5.36 -11.86
N ALA A 39 2.26 5.15 -12.58
CA ALA A 39 3.08 3.96 -12.39
C ALA A 39 3.74 4.03 -11.00
N GLU A 40 3.02 3.59 -9.97
CA GLU A 40 3.57 3.44 -8.63
C GLU A 40 4.72 2.42 -8.65
N PRO A 41 5.74 2.59 -7.80
CA PRO A 41 6.86 1.66 -7.77
C PRO A 41 6.35 0.27 -7.40
N THR A 42 6.62 -0.68 -8.29
CA THR A 42 6.30 -2.10 -8.11
C THR A 42 7.54 -2.89 -7.74
N ARG A 43 7.32 -4.08 -7.17
CA ARG A 43 8.34 -5.10 -6.95
C ARG A 43 7.96 -6.38 -7.67
N PRO A 44 8.90 -7.07 -8.34
CA PRO A 44 8.62 -8.35 -8.95
C PRO A 44 8.04 -9.35 -7.93
N SER A 45 7.03 -10.11 -8.35
CA SER A 45 6.48 -11.19 -7.52
C SER A 45 7.42 -12.39 -7.45
N GLY A 46 8.31 -12.51 -8.44
CA GLY A 46 9.15 -13.70 -8.67
C GLY A 46 8.45 -14.76 -9.53
N PHE A 47 7.24 -14.47 -10.02
CA PHE A 47 6.51 -15.29 -10.97
C PHE A 47 6.17 -14.46 -12.21
N ALA A 48 6.86 -14.71 -13.33
CA ALA A 48 6.67 -13.92 -14.55
C ALA A 48 5.21 -13.90 -15.05
N ALA A 49 4.49 -15.02 -14.88
CA ALA A 49 3.07 -15.10 -15.24
C ALA A 49 2.19 -14.18 -14.39
N LEU A 50 2.51 -14.00 -13.10
CA LEU A 50 1.76 -13.08 -12.23
C LEU A 50 2.15 -11.63 -12.51
N ASP A 51 3.44 -11.37 -12.71
CA ASP A 51 3.94 -10.02 -13.02
C ASP A 51 3.29 -9.48 -14.30
N ALA A 52 3.00 -10.33 -15.29
CA ALA A 52 2.29 -9.95 -16.51
C ALA A 52 0.84 -9.49 -16.28
N GLU A 53 0.19 -9.97 -15.22
CA GLU A 53 -1.21 -9.68 -14.90
C GLU A 53 -1.36 -8.50 -13.91
N LEU A 54 -0.31 -8.20 -13.13
CA LEU A 54 -0.36 -7.14 -12.13
C LEU A 54 -0.15 -5.75 -12.75
N PRO A 55 -0.94 -4.74 -12.37
CA PRO A 55 -0.71 -3.36 -12.79
C PRO A 55 0.72 -2.90 -12.45
N GLY A 56 1.45 -2.44 -13.47
CA GLY A 56 2.84 -2.00 -13.30
C GLY A 56 3.86 -3.14 -13.17
N GLY A 57 3.49 -4.40 -13.45
CA GLY A 57 4.45 -5.50 -13.60
C GLY A 57 4.90 -6.15 -12.29
N GLY A 58 4.15 -6.00 -11.20
CA GLY A 58 4.52 -6.58 -9.91
C GLY A 58 3.69 -6.05 -8.74
N TRP A 59 4.11 -6.37 -7.51
CA TRP A 59 3.47 -5.91 -6.28
C TRP A 59 3.64 -4.40 -6.09
N PRO A 60 2.56 -3.60 -6.03
CA PRO A 60 2.66 -2.18 -5.76
C PRO A 60 3.18 -1.94 -4.34
N THR A 61 4.11 -0.99 -4.18
CA THR A 61 4.73 -0.69 -2.87
C THR A 61 4.11 0.50 -2.15
N ARG A 62 3.18 1.20 -2.80
CA ARG A 62 2.45 2.35 -2.24
C ARG A 62 0.93 2.14 -2.21
N ALA A 63 0.52 0.89 -2.21
CA ALA A 63 -0.89 0.50 -2.13
C ALA A 63 -1.03 -0.71 -1.22
N ALA A 64 -2.24 -0.91 -0.70
CA ALA A 64 -2.60 -2.17 -0.09
C ALA A 64 -2.89 -3.21 -1.18
N VAL A 65 -2.53 -4.46 -0.90
CA VAL A 65 -2.83 -5.61 -1.75
C VAL A 65 -3.68 -6.58 -0.94
N GLU A 66 -4.80 -7.01 -1.53
CA GLU A 66 -5.65 -8.05 -0.96
C GLU A 66 -5.49 -9.33 -1.77
N LEU A 67 -5.22 -10.45 -1.09
CA LEU A 67 -5.12 -11.78 -1.71
C LEU A 67 -6.43 -12.53 -1.46
N LEU A 68 -7.25 -12.67 -2.52
CA LEU A 68 -8.51 -13.39 -2.47
C LEU A 68 -8.31 -14.83 -2.94
N THR A 69 -8.30 -15.78 -2.00
CA THR A 69 -8.16 -17.21 -2.28
C THR A 69 -9.38 -17.99 -1.78
N PRO A 70 -9.72 -19.15 -2.38
CA PRO A 70 -10.80 -20.00 -1.89
C PRO A 70 -10.58 -20.49 -0.45
N GLN A 71 -9.31 -20.67 -0.06
CA GLN A 71 -8.92 -21.03 1.30
C GLN A 71 -7.74 -20.14 1.73
N ALA A 72 -7.97 -19.29 2.74
CA ALA A 72 -6.90 -18.50 3.36
C ALA A 72 -5.96 -19.39 4.19
N GLY A 73 -4.68 -19.03 4.23
CA GLY A 73 -3.64 -19.64 5.08
C GLY A 73 -2.89 -20.82 4.46
N VAL A 74 -3.05 -21.09 3.16
CA VAL A 74 -2.47 -22.28 2.50
C VAL A 74 -1.24 -21.94 1.65
N LEU A 75 -1.32 -20.91 0.80
CA LEU A 75 -0.34 -20.66 -0.27
C LEU A 75 0.32 -19.28 -0.21
N GLU A 76 -0.12 -18.40 0.69
CA GLU A 76 0.31 -17.00 0.77
C GLU A 76 1.82 -16.91 0.97
N TRP A 77 2.38 -17.72 1.86
CA TRP A 77 3.82 -17.77 2.07
C TRP A 77 4.59 -18.25 0.83
N ARG A 78 4.04 -19.22 0.09
CA ARG A 78 4.67 -19.72 -1.15
C ARG A 78 4.61 -18.68 -2.26
N LEU A 79 3.52 -17.92 -2.32
CA LEU A 79 3.31 -16.82 -3.27
C LEU A 79 4.21 -15.62 -2.96
N LEU A 80 4.34 -15.24 -1.69
CA LEU A 80 5.07 -14.04 -1.28
C LEU A 80 6.57 -14.27 -1.09
N ALA A 81 7.00 -15.51 -0.82
CA ALA A 81 8.40 -15.80 -0.50
C ALA A 81 9.43 -15.29 -1.53
N PRO A 82 9.25 -15.43 -2.86
CA PRO A 82 10.24 -14.94 -3.81
C PRO A 82 10.46 -13.43 -3.73
N ALA A 83 9.37 -12.65 -3.66
CA ALA A 83 9.43 -11.20 -3.51
C ALA A 83 10.04 -10.78 -2.16
N LEU A 84 9.67 -11.45 -1.07
CA LEU A 84 10.21 -11.18 0.28
C LEU A 84 11.71 -11.49 0.37
N ARG A 85 12.18 -12.59 -0.24
CA ARG A 85 13.62 -12.91 -0.31
C ARG A 85 14.40 -11.82 -1.03
N ALA A 86 13.92 -11.38 -2.19
CA ALA A 86 14.56 -10.31 -2.95
C ALA A 86 14.61 -9.00 -2.14
N TRP A 87 13.50 -8.64 -1.51
CA TRP A 87 13.39 -7.45 -0.66
C TRP A 87 14.35 -7.46 0.54
N TRP A 88 14.54 -8.62 1.19
CA TRP A 88 15.50 -8.76 2.28
C TRP A 88 16.95 -8.79 1.79
N ALA A 89 17.24 -9.39 0.64
CA ALA A 89 18.57 -9.38 0.04
C ALA A 89 19.02 -7.94 -0.28
N GLU A 90 18.12 -7.10 -0.81
CA GLU A 90 18.36 -5.67 -1.01
C GLU A 90 18.69 -4.93 0.30
N ALA A 91 18.10 -5.35 1.42
CA ALA A 91 18.32 -4.74 2.71
C ALA A 91 19.69 -5.07 3.32
N ALA A 92 20.20 -6.26 3.02
CA ALA A 92 21.51 -6.74 3.47
C ALA A 92 22.67 -6.18 2.61
N ALA A 93 22.38 -5.59 1.45
CA ALA A 93 23.37 -4.91 0.64
C ALA A 93 23.96 -3.70 1.40
N PRO A 94 25.29 -3.50 1.37
CA PRO A 94 25.93 -2.45 2.16
C PRO A 94 25.38 -1.07 1.81
N ALA A 95 24.98 -0.31 2.82
CA ALA A 95 24.40 1.04 2.72
C ALA A 95 25.35 2.12 2.11
N ALA A 96 26.53 1.72 1.65
CA ALA A 96 27.60 2.61 1.19
C ALA A 96 27.34 3.31 -0.15
N ALA A 97 26.32 2.93 -0.92
CA ALA A 97 26.11 3.46 -2.28
C ALA A 97 25.13 4.64 -2.39
N ALA A 98 24.42 5.04 -1.33
CA ALA A 98 23.30 6.00 -1.44
C ALA A 98 23.25 7.10 -0.37
N GLY A 99 24.40 7.53 0.16
CA GLY A 99 24.46 8.60 1.15
C GLY A 99 24.13 9.98 0.57
N ARG A 100 22.96 10.53 0.89
CA ARG A 100 22.68 11.97 0.74
C ARG A 100 23.51 12.73 1.80
N PRO A 101 24.32 13.74 1.44
CA PRO A 101 25.20 14.42 2.39
C PRO A 101 24.37 15.09 3.51
N GLY A 102 24.78 14.87 4.77
CA GLY A 102 24.27 15.60 5.94
C GLY A 102 23.27 14.89 6.86
N ARG A 103 22.80 13.67 6.55
CA ARG A 103 21.98 12.88 7.50
C ARG A 103 22.87 11.87 8.23
N PRO A 104 22.90 11.85 9.58
CA PRO A 104 23.65 10.82 10.28
C PRO A 104 23.11 9.46 9.85
N ALA A 105 24.00 8.59 9.37
CA ALA A 105 23.65 7.21 9.09
C ALA A 105 23.14 6.61 10.40
N ARG A 106 21.86 6.22 10.46
CA ARG A 106 21.43 5.28 11.50
C ARG A 106 22.38 4.09 11.37
N GLN A 107 23.17 3.81 12.40
CA GLN A 107 23.76 2.49 12.57
C GLN A 107 22.59 1.53 12.73
N ALA A 108 22.04 1.09 11.60
CA ALA A 108 21.18 -0.06 11.58
C ALA A 108 22.07 -1.21 12.06
N GLY A 109 21.75 -1.78 13.22
CA GLY A 109 22.33 -3.06 13.59
C GLY A 109 22.14 -4.04 12.43
N ASN A 110 22.98 -5.07 12.35
CA ASN A 110 22.94 -6.10 11.31
C ASN A 110 21.66 -6.99 11.35
N ALA A 111 20.56 -6.49 11.91
CA ALA A 111 19.30 -7.19 11.99
C ALA A 111 18.55 -7.05 10.65
N PRO A 112 17.89 -8.13 10.19
CA PRO A 112 17.04 -8.05 9.00
C PRO A 112 15.89 -7.06 9.21
N ARG A 113 15.39 -6.48 8.11
CA ARG A 113 14.22 -5.60 8.16
C ARG A 113 13.02 -6.37 8.75
N PRO A 114 12.26 -5.81 9.70
CA PRO A 114 11.15 -6.54 10.29
C PRO A 114 10.00 -6.73 9.29
N LEU A 115 9.34 -7.89 9.37
CA LEU A 115 8.06 -8.19 8.71
C LEU A 115 7.00 -8.37 9.80
N LEU A 116 6.02 -7.46 9.83
CA LEU A 116 4.95 -7.50 10.83
C LEU A 116 3.81 -8.40 10.34
N LEU A 117 3.34 -9.26 11.24
CA LEU A 117 2.15 -10.09 11.08
C LEU A 117 1.13 -9.64 12.12
N ILE A 118 0.07 -8.99 11.66
CA ILE A 118 -1.00 -8.50 12.53
C ILE A 118 -2.10 -9.56 12.57
N ASN A 119 -2.36 -10.11 13.75
CA ASN A 119 -3.34 -11.19 13.98
C ASN A 119 -3.35 -12.29 12.90
N PRO A 120 -2.19 -12.91 12.56
CA PRO A 120 -2.19 -14.02 11.63
C PRO A 120 -3.12 -15.13 12.18
N PRO A 121 -3.97 -15.75 11.32
CA PRO A 121 -4.99 -16.71 11.76
C PRO A 121 -4.39 -17.99 12.35
N HIS A 122 -3.13 -18.28 12.00
CA HIS A 122 -2.39 -19.46 12.45
C HIS A 122 -0.96 -19.07 12.83
N VAL A 123 -0.36 -19.87 13.71
CA VAL A 123 1.06 -19.72 14.06
C VAL A 123 1.92 -20.05 12.85
N PRO A 124 2.79 -19.14 12.38
CA PRO A 124 3.67 -19.44 11.26
C PRO A 124 4.65 -20.56 11.62
N HIS A 125 4.72 -21.59 10.76
CA HIS A 125 5.66 -22.68 10.94
C HIS A 125 7.09 -22.22 10.58
N LEU A 126 7.84 -21.75 11.58
CA LEU A 126 9.15 -21.12 11.39
C LEU A 126 10.17 -21.94 10.59
N PRO A 127 10.33 -23.27 10.80
CA PRO A 127 11.26 -24.06 9.98
C PRO A 127 10.88 -24.07 8.49
N GLY A 128 9.58 -24.02 8.19
CA GLY A 128 9.08 -23.94 6.81
C GLY A 128 9.40 -22.60 6.17
N LEU A 129 9.26 -21.50 6.92
CA LEU A 129 9.64 -20.16 6.44
C LEU A 129 11.15 -20.06 6.20
N GLN A 130 11.96 -20.64 7.08
CA GLN A 130 13.41 -20.69 6.89
C GLN A 130 13.79 -21.50 5.65
N ALA A 131 13.12 -22.63 5.40
CA ALA A 131 13.29 -23.41 4.18
C ALA A 131 12.90 -22.63 2.90
N LEU A 132 11.95 -21.69 3.01
CA LEU A 132 11.60 -20.73 1.95
C LEU A 132 12.60 -19.56 1.84
N GLY A 133 13.66 -19.53 2.66
CA GLY A 133 14.67 -18.49 2.70
C GLY A 133 14.24 -17.20 3.42
N LEU A 134 13.22 -17.28 4.27
CA LEU A 134 12.71 -16.14 5.05
C LEU A 134 13.30 -16.20 6.46
N PRO A 135 14.01 -15.15 6.94
CA PRO A 135 14.64 -15.14 8.25
C PRO A 135 13.59 -15.11 9.38
N PRO A 136 13.49 -16.16 10.23
CA PRO A 136 12.52 -16.19 11.32
C PRO A 136 12.70 -15.05 12.33
N SER A 137 13.94 -14.58 12.52
CA SER A 137 14.27 -13.46 13.41
C SER A 137 13.74 -12.10 12.94
N ALA A 138 13.27 -12.00 11.69
CA ALA A 138 12.66 -10.78 11.16
C ALA A 138 11.14 -10.72 11.39
N LEU A 139 10.50 -11.84 11.75
CA LEU A 139 9.05 -11.88 11.91
C LEU A 139 8.64 -11.34 13.28
N ILE A 140 7.73 -10.37 13.27
CA ILE A 140 7.16 -9.80 14.48
C ILE A 140 5.66 -10.08 14.47
N TRP A 141 5.16 -10.78 15.48
CA TRP A 141 3.74 -10.98 15.68
C TRP A 141 3.17 -9.80 16.47
N VAL A 142 2.19 -9.11 15.89
CA VAL A 142 1.40 -8.09 16.58
C VAL A 142 0.04 -8.70 16.89
N ALA A 143 -0.18 -8.99 18.18
CA ALA A 143 -1.46 -9.47 18.66
C ALA A 143 -2.29 -8.27 19.11
N THR A 144 -3.50 -8.14 18.59
CA THR A 144 -4.45 -7.13 19.02
C THR A 144 -5.74 -7.80 19.50
N ALA A 145 -6.44 -7.17 20.43
CA ALA A 145 -7.64 -7.72 21.04
C ALA A 145 -8.92 -7.29 20.28
N THR A 146 -8.89 -6.15 19.59
CA THR A 146 -10.07 -5.61 18.91
C THR A 146 -9.84 -5.30 17.42
N PRO A 147 -10.91 -5.22 16.60
CA PRO A 147 -10.81 -4.77 15.21
C PRO A 147 -10.27 -3.34 15.08
N ALA A 148 -10.63 -2.44 16.02
CA ALA A 148 -10.14 -1.07 16.02
C ALA A 148 -8.62 -1.02 16.24
N GLU A 149 -8.09 -1.83 17.16
CA GLU A 149 -6.64 -1.97 17.36
C GLU A 149 -5.95 -2.61 16.15
N THR A 150 -6.60 -3.57 15.47
CA THR A 150 -6.06 -4.19 14.25
C THR A 150 -5.86 -3.14 13.16
N LEU A 151 -6.89 -2.32 12.91
CA LEU A 151 -6.83 -1.23 11.93
C LEU A 151 -5.77 -0.21 12.32
N TRP A 152 -5.78 0.24 13.58
CA TRP A 152 -4.80 1.20 14.08
C TRP A 152 -3.36 0.69 13.92
N ALA A 153 -3.10 -0.57 14.28
CA ALA A 153 -1.79 -1.21 14.15
C ALA A 153 -1.34 -1.40 12.68
N THR A 154 -2.29 -1.54 11.75
CA THR A 154 -1.99 -1.64 10.31
C THR A 154 -1.61 -0.28 9.71
N GLU A 155 -2.09 0.82 10.30
CA GLU A 155 -1.79 2.19 9.85
C GLU A 155 -0.47 2.78 10.39
N GLN A 156 0.08 2.26 11.49
CA GLN A 156 1.30 2.81 12.12
C GLN A 156 2.58 2.46 11.35
#